data_AF-A0A4Q5QD13-F1
#
_entry.id   AF-A0A4Q5QD13-F1
#
_cell.length_a   1.000
_cell.length_b   1.000
_cell.length_c   1.000
_cell.angle_alpha   90.00
_cell.angle_beta   90.00
_cell.angle_gamma   90.00
#
_symmetry.space_group_name_H-M   'P 1'
#
loop_
_entity.id
_entity.type
_entity.pdbx_description
1 polymer ?
#
loop_
_entity_poly.entity_id
_entity_poly.type
_entity_poly.pdbx_seq_one_letter_code
_entity_poly.pdbx_strand_id
1 'polypeptide(L)' 'PEIVDSQTILYRQSGKRIWKTGPVGECPSLRPLDTLIVDVYGGQLCRNDRFRTVSAGMSIPSGYCRFQDFTPYDKVK' A
#
# COMPACT_ATOMS: atom_id res chain seq x y z
N PRO A 1 6.11 -3.03 -3.81
CA PRO A 1 5.21 -2.90 -2.62
C PRO A 1 4.73 -4.30 -2.25
N GLU A 2 4.45 -4.54 -0.97
CA GLU A 2 3.98 -5.83 -0.46
C GLU A 2 2.75 -5.62 0.40
N ILE A 3 1.66 -6.34 0.13
CA ILE A 3 0.47 -6.38 0.98
C ILE A 3 0.65 -7.56 1.93
N VAL A 4 0.79 -7.28 3.22
CA VAL A 4 1.04 -8.29 4.26
C VAL A 4 -0.28 -8.87 4.77
N ASP A 5 -1.26 -7.98 4.99
CA ASP A 5 -2.60 -8.31 5.47
C ASP A 5 -3.60 -7.21 5.06
N SER A 6 -4.84 -7.27 5.57
CA SER A 6 -5.90 -6.31 5.25
C SER A 6 -5.69 -4.89 5.78
N GLN A 7 -4.61 -4.65 6.53
CA GLN A 7 -4.32 -3.38 7.19
C GLN A 7 -2.86 -2.91 6.97
N THR A 8 -2.01 -3.75 6.37
CA THR A 8 -0.56 -3.51 6.30
C THR A 8 -0.03 -3.62 4.88
N ILE A 9 0.58 -2.52 4.42
CA ILE A 9 1.33 -2.45 3.16
C ILE A 9 2.75 -2.00 3.47
N LEU A 10 3.73 -2.70 2.92
CA LEU A 10 5.15 -2.40 3.06
C LEU A 10 5.74 -1.86 1.75
N TYR A 11 6.48 -0.77 1.87
CA TYR A 11 7.31 -0.20 0.82
C TYR A 11 8.78 -0.28 1.20
N ARG A 12 9.52 -1.11 0.49
CA ARG A 12 10.98 -1.21 0.68
C ARG A 12 11.66 -0.08 -0.09
N GLN A 13 12.18 0.91 0.63
CA GLN A 13 12.96 1.99 0.04
C GLN A 13 14.41 1.57 -0.21
N SER A 14 14.98 0.77 0.69
CA SER A 14 16.34 0.22 0.56
C SER A 14 16.48 -1.10 1.34
N GLY A 15 17.68 -1.70 1.31
CA GLY A 15 18.01 -2.83 2.19
C GLY A 15 18.02 -2.48 3.69
N LYS A 16 17.95 -1.20 4.05
CA LYS A 16 18.01 -0.70 5.44
C LYS A 16 16.74 0.01 5.91
N ARG A 17 15.86 0.44 4.99
CA ARG A 17 14.64 1.17 5.31
C ARG A 17 13.41 0.59 4.63
N ILE A 18 12.38 0.34 5.42
CA ILE A 18 11.04 -0.05 5.00
C ILE A 18 10.05 0.98 5.52
N TRP A 19 9.04 1.32 4.74
CA TRP A 19 7.92 2.12 5.17
C TRP A 19 6.69 1.23 5.34
N LYS A 20 6.04 1.33 6.50
CA LYS A 20 4.75 0.69 6.78
C LYS A 20 3.63 1.70 6.58
N THR A 21 2.61 1.32 5.85
CA THR A 21 1.34 2.04 5.74
C THR A 21 0.18 1.03 5.72
N GLY A 22 -1.02 1.49 5.42
CA GLY A 22 -2.26 0.75 5.41
C GLY A 22 -3.40 1.61 4.85
N PRO A 23 -4.62 1.07 4.80
CA PRO A 23 -5.81 1.83 4.46
C PRO A 23 -6.22 2.80 5.58
N VAL A 24 -6.88 3.90 5.23
CA VAL A 24 -7.68 4.67 6.18
C VAL A 24 -8.94 3.87 6.50
N GLY A 25 -8.99 3.28 7.69
CA GLY A 25 -10.10 2.40 8.11
C GLY A 25 -10.08 1.05 7.39
N GLU A 26 -11.24 0.41 7.25
CA GLU A 26 -11.32 -0.88 6.57
C GLU A 26 -11.24 -0.73 5.04
N CYS A 27 -10.46 -1.61 4.40
CA CYS A 27 -10.40 -1.75 2.94
C CYS A 27 -10.54 -3.23 2.57
N PRO A 28 -11.77 -3.73 2.33
CA PRO A 28 -12.02 -5.16 2.13
C PRO A 28 -11.28 -5.79 0.95
N SER A 29 -10.86 -4.98 -0.02
CA SER A 29 -10.12 -5.43 -1.20
C SER A 29 -8.61 -5.54 -0.97
N LEU A 30 -8.08 -5.10 0.17
CA LEU A 30 -6.67 -5.20 0.47
C LEU A 30 -6.34 -6.63 0.94
N ARG A 31 -5.70 -7.43 0.08
CA ARG A 31 -5.34 -8.81 0.38
C ARG A 31 -3.94 -9.15 -0.13
N PRO A 32 -3.24 -10.08 0.53
CA PRO A 32 -1.96 -10.58 0.02
C PRO A 32 -2.06 -11.06 -1.41
N LEU A 33 -0.97 -10.90 -2.18
CA LEU A 33 -0.82 -11.27 -3.58
C LEU A 33 -1.64 -10.45 -4.61
N ASP A 34 -2.57 -9.60 -4.17
CA ASP A 34 -3.24 -8.66 -5.08
C ASP A 34 -2.24 -7.60 -5.58
N THR A 35 -2.42 -7.14 -6.82
CA THR A 35 -1.63 -6.03 -7.37
C THR A 35 -2.18 -4.70 -6.85
N LEU A 36 -1.30 -3.88 -6.27
CA LEU A 36 -1.64 -2.54 -5.79
C LEU A 36 -1.51 -1.51 -6.92
N ILE A 37 -2.61 -0.83 -7.24
CA ILE A 37 -2.67 0.26 -8.22
C ILE A 37 -2.76 1.57 -7.44
N VAL A 38 -1.81 2.47 -7.66
CA VAL A 38 -1.75 3.74 -6.91
C VAL A 38 -1.87 4.92 -7.87
N ASP A 39 -2.80 5.82 -7.58
CA ASP A 39 -2.96 7.07 -8.31
C ASP A 39 -2.15 8.16 -7.61
N VAL A 40 -0.95 8.44 -8.13
CA VAL A 40 0.00 9.40 -7.55
C VAL A 40 -0.23 10.78 -8.14
N TYR A 41 -0.60 11.75 -7.31
CA TYR A 41 -0.83 13.13 -7.74
C TYR A 41 0.41 14.04 -7.59
N GLY A 42 1.45 13.60 -6.87
CA GLY A 42 2.69 14.35 -6.63
C GLY A 42 3.96 13.57 -6.99
N GLY A 43 5.12 14.06 -6.54
CA GLY A 43 6.42 13.39 -6.77
C GLY A 43 6.71 12.20 -5.85
N GLN A 44 5.82 11.92 -4.89
CA GLN A 44 5.98 10.89 -3.86
C GLN A 44 4.62 10.36 -3.42
N LEU A 45 4.62 9.21 -2.75
CA LEU A 45 3.43 8.66 -2.10
C LEU A 45 3.17 9.39 -0.78
N CYS A 46 1.93 9.83 -0.61
CA CYS A 46 1.48 10.60 0.54
C CYS A 46 0.28 9.94 1.22
N ARG A 47 0.05 10.34 2.48
CA ARG A 47 -1.24 10.08 3.15
C ARG A 47 -2.38 10.60 2.28
N ASN A 48 -3.51 9.88 2.30
CA ASN A 48 -4.72 10.11 1.51
C ASN A 48 -4.62 9.89 0.00
N ASP A 49 -3.44 9.55 -0.54
CA ASP A 49 -3.36 9.10 -1.93
C ASP A 49 -4.26 7.87 -2.13
N ARG A 50 -4.87 7.82 -3.32
CA ARG A 50 -5.85 6.80 -3.66
C ARG A 50 -5.14 5.56 -4.16
N PHE A 51 -5.63 4.41 -3.74
CA PHE A 51 -5.22 3.14 -4.31
C PHE A 51 -6.41 2.22 -4.53
N ARG A 52 -6.19 1.24 -5.41
CA ARG A 52 -7.09 0.13 -5.70
C ARG A 52 -6.25 -1.16 -5.71
N THR A 53 -6.91 -2.30 -5.62
CA THR A 53 -6.28 -3.60 -5.80
C THR A 53 -6.89 -4.33 -6.98
N VAL A 54 -6.12 -5.20 -7.61
CA VAL A 54 -6.63 -6.15 -8.61
C VAL A 54 -6.08 -7.53 -8.32
N SER A 55 -6.96 -8.52 -8.24
CA SER A 55 -6.56 -9.90 -8.00
C SER A 55 -5.95 -10.54 -9.24
N ALA A 56 -5.06 -11.49 -9.01
CA ALA A 56 -4.46 -12.28 -10.08
C ALA A 56 -5.55 -12.94 -10.94
N GLY A 57 -5.45 -12.77 -12.26
CA GLY A 57 -6.42 -13.28 -13.22
C GLY A 57 -7.66 -12.40 -13.43
N MET A 58 -7.83 -11.32 -12.67
CA MET A 58 -8.90 -10.34 -12.88
C MET A 58 -8.38 -9.10 -13.61
N SER A 59 -9.26 -8.41 -14.34
CA SER A 59 -8.95 -7.16 -15.06
C SER A 59 -9.63 -5.92 -14.47
N ILE A 60 -10.66 -6.11 -13.64
CA ILE A 60 -11.43 -5.02 -13.03
C ILE A 60 -10.87 -4.75 -11.64
N PRO A 61 -10.33 -3.54 -11.36
CA PRO A 61 -9.87 -3.18 -10.03
C PRO A 61 -11.00 -3.02 -9.01
N SER A 62 -10.63 -3.07 -7.73
CA SER A 62 -11.52 -2.76 -6.62
C SER A 62 -12.00 -1.30 -6.63
N GLY A 63 -12.92 -1.00 -5.70
CA GLY A 63 -13.19 0.36 -5.27
C GLY A 63 -11.95 1.03 -4.66
N TYR A 64 -12.02 2.36 -4.53
CA TYR A 64 -10.94 3.17 -3.98
C TYR A 64 -10.80 3.02 -2.47
N CYS A 65 -9.57 2.83 -2.04
CA CYS A 65 -9.10 3.04 -0.68
C CYS A 65 -8.10 4.20 -0.66
N ARG A 66 -7.71 4.64 0.54
CA ARG A 66 -6.75 5.74 0.75
C ARG A 66 -5.66 5.29 1.70
N PHE A 67 -4.43 5.73 1.48
CA PHE A 67 -3.34 5.45 2.41
C PHE A 67 -3.47 6.23 3.72
N GLN A 68 -3.14 5.58 4.83
CA GLN A 68 -2.83 6.25 6.09
C GLN A 68 -1.38 6.77 6.11
N ASP A 69 -0.91 7.21 7.27
CA ASP A 69 0.46 7.67 7.45
C ASP A 69 1.51 6.59 7.13
N PHE A 70 2.65 7.04 6.62
CA PHE A 70 3.80 6.19 6.32
C PHE A 70 4.78 6.23 7.49
N THR A 71 4.91 5.12 8.20
CA THR A 71 5.82 4.97 9.34
C THR A 71 7.14 4.32 8.89
N PRO A 72 8.31 4.95 9.06
CA PRO A 72 9.59 4.36 8.70
C PRO A 72 10.06 3.35 9.73
N TYR A 73 10.67 2.27 9.25
CA TYR A 73 11.41 1.28 10.03
C TYR A 73 12.81 1.15 9.45
N ASP A 74 13.79 1.44 10.30
CA ASP A 74 15.21 1.35 9.97
C ASP A 74 15.84 0.13 10.62
N LYS A 75 16.67 -0.58 9.86
CA LYS A 75 17.51 -1.64 10.40
C LYS A 75 18.56 -1.03 11.34
N VAL A 76 18.58 -1.51 12.58
CA VAL A 76 19.63 -1.15 13.55
C VAL A 76 20.99 -1.59 12.99
N LYS A 77 22.01 -0.76 13.21
CA LYS A 77 23.38 -1.04 12.78
C LYS A 77 23.97 -2.24 13.50
#